data_AF-A0AAJ8JWW0-F1
#
_entry.id   AF-A0AAJ8JWW0-F1
#
_cell.length_a   1.000
_cell.length_b   1.000
_cell.length_c   1.000
_cell.angle_alpha   90.00
_cell.angle_beta   90.00
_cell.angle_gamma   90.00
#
_symmetry.space_group_name_H-M   'P 1'
#
loop_
_entity.id
_entity.type
_entity.pdbx_description
1 polymer ?
#
loop_
_entity_poly.entity_id
_entity_poly.type
_entity_poly.pdbx_seq_one_letter_code
_entity_poly.pdbx_strand_id
1 'polypeptide(L)'
;MNLVPLRTVQPLATSSAIRFSKTLLLPPSSYRLIFTNKSHQHPSAMPRKSSRQKLQISSVVNLKPARIQPAVNIGDSTEKSFMNDGELTPPELNANNVEDIVEVKTEEIVVDSKRKRTRTKKEVAQAKINIDLNKSESELSELSESVEKSRPKKKTAKKSRIAKDEPQYDENGNEIPKKPKRRKEYPKKVYDIPEVERKTTTFRGRLGYACLNTILRANKPDSIFCSRTCRIASIEEEGLELPKGLALMNARDLKTLIQWNEDNKIRFLRLSSEMFPFASHAKYGYTLEFADKELKEAGDLAKQYGHRLTMHPGQFTQLGSPKKAVVDASIRELEYQCELMDRMGLGPDGVMIIHMGGVYGDKESTLARFKENFETKCNDKIKARLVLENDEANDLFPISESLNIPIIFDYHHDALNPSSSPPSELIPRIKQVWDRRGIRMKQHLSEPRPGAESLMEKRAHADRCKELPADLPDDVDLMIEAKDKEQAVFELYRIYGLEDVIHDNLRPADPNPGMHTKGRKSNLKRKTKATGETDSVGDQIQLIDLEKEGNSEQVMT
;
A
#
# COMPACT_ATOMS: atom_id res chain seq x y z
N MET A 1 -25.47 -63.16 47.39
CA MET A 1 -25.17 -64.07 46.26
C MET A 1 -24.59 -63.20 45.15
N ASN A 2 -23.28 -63.00 45.09
CA ASN A 2 -22.24 -63.90 44.54
C ASN A 2 -22.52 -64.24 43.06
N LEU A 3 -21.63 -64.12 42.07
CA LEU A 3 -20.19 -63.88 41.99
C LEU A 3 -19.82 -63.57 40.51
N VAL A 4 -18.79 -62.73 40.34
CA VAL A 4 -17.75 -62.57 39.27
C VAL A 4 -17.22 -63.93 38.73
N PRO A 5 -16.44 -64.12 37.60
CA PRO A 5 -15.49 -63.23 36.85
C PRO A 5 -15.57 -63.30 35.29
N LEU A 6 -14.89 -62.51 34.44
CA LEU A 6 -13.50 -61.98 34.31
C LEU A 6 -12.37 -62.99 34.01
N ARG A 7 -11.91 -63.07 32.74
CA ARG A 7 -10.51 -63.38 32.33
C ARG A 7 -10.22 -62.57 31.05
N THR A 8 -9.50 -61.44 31.06
CA THR A 8 -8.03 -61.25 31.15
C THR A 8 -7.17 -62.25 30.37
N VAL A 9 -6.51 -61.75 29.32
CA VAL A 9 -5.10 -62.04 29.07
C VAL A 9 -4.39 -60.69 28.91
N GLN A 10 -3.54 -60.40 29.88
CA GLN A 10 -2.65 -59.25 29.99
C GLN A 10 -1.26 -59.60 29.41
N PRO A 11 -0.36 -58.61 29.29
CA PRO A 11 0.82 -58.63 28.42
C PRO A 11 2.07 -59.23 29.08
N LEU A 12 3.05 -59.58 28.25
CA LEU A 12 4.41 -59.86 28.67
C LEU A 12 5.21 -58.55 28.79
N ALA A 13 5.66 -58.30 30.01
CA ALA A 13 6.62 -57.29 30.40
C ALA A 13 8.06 -57.80 30.26
N THR A 14 9.02 -56.87 30.15
CA THR A 14 10.28 -56.76 30.93
C THR A 14 10.99 -55.49 30.44
N SER A 15 10.99 -54.38 31.20
CA SER A 15 11.92 -54.03 32.30
C SER A 15 13.37 -53.96 31.83
N SER A 16 13.90 -52.78 31.50
CA SER A 16 14.55 -51.77 32.36
C SER A 16 16.07 -51.96 32.47
N ALA A 17 16.85 -50.91 32.17
CA ALA A 17 18.11 -50.59 32.86
C ALA A 17 18.64 -49.22 32.43
N ILE A 18 19.17 -48.53 33.42
CA ILE A 18 19.60 -47.14 33.48
C ILE A 18 21.14 -47.09 33.55
N ARG A 19 21.71 -45.94 33.13
CA ARG A 19 22.97 -45.28 33.54
C ARG A 19 24.30 -45.47 32.76
N PHE A 20 24.67 -44.35 32.11
CA PHE A 20 25.91 -43.55 32.22
C PHE A 20 27.33 -44.19 32.05
N SER A 21 28.06 -43.71 31.04
CA SER A 21 29.45 -43.21 31.16
C SER A 21 29.89 -42.46 29.89
N LYS A 22 30.18 -41.16 30.00
CA LYS A 22 31.51 -40.52 30.02
C LYS A 22 32.24 -40.43 28.66
N THR A 23 32.22 -39.20 28.14
CA THR A 23 33.38 -38.40 27.69
C THR A 23 34.33 -38.98 26.64
N LEU A 24 34.37 -38.36 25.45
CA LEU A 24 35.61 -37.75 24.91
C LEU A 24 35.34 -36.93 23.64
N LEU A 25 35.71 -35.65 23.72
CA LEU A 25 35.92 -34.72 22.62
C LEU A 25 37.00 -35.24 21.67
N LEU A 26 36.77 -35.14 20.36
CA LEU A 26 37.81 -35.04 19.33
C LEU A 26 37.42 -34.00 18.25
N PRO A 27 38.39 -33.28 17.66
CA PRO A 27 38.22 -31.96 17.06
C PRO A 27 37.84 -31.98 15.56
N PRO A 28 37.42 -30.82 14.98
CA PRO A 28 37.16 -30.71 13.55
C PRO A 28 38.45 -30.63 12.73
N SER A 29 38.65 -31.57 11.80
CA SER A 29 39.73 -31.47 10.81
C SER A 29 39.36 -30.48 9.72
N SER A 30 40.20 -29.47 9.56
CA SER A 30 40.19 -28.48 8.50
C SER A 30 40.42 -29.13 7.13
N TYR A 31 39.44 -29.04 6.22
CA TYR A 31 39.69 -29.25 4.79
C TYR A 31 39.73 -27.91 4.07
N ARG A 32 40.98 -27.48 3.85
CA ARG A 32 41.40 -26.38 2.99
C ARG A 32 41.35 -26.87 1.55
N LEU A 33 40.31 -26.51 0.80
CA LEU A 33 40.26 -26.79 -0.64
C LEU A 33 40.85 -25.61 -1.41
N ILE A 34 42.01 -25.90 -1.98
CA ILE A 34 42.80 -25.06 -2.89
C ILE A 34 42.03 -24.99 -4.22
N PHE A 35 41.59 -23.79 -4.62
CA PHE A 35 41.26 -23.52 -6.02
C PHE A 35 42.43 -22.80 -6.67
N THR A 36 43.06 -23.49 -7.61
CA THR A 36 44.15 -23.01 -8.44
C THR A 36 43.66 -22.00 -9.48
N ASN A 37 44.35 -20.87 -9.52
CA ASN A 37 44.33 -19.85 -10.56
C ASN A 37 44.54 -20.46 -11.96
N LYS A 38 43.69 -20.07 -12.93
CA LYS A 38 44.09 -19.95 -14.33
C LYS A 38 43.69 -18.58 -14.85
N SER A 39 44.72 -17.76 -14.99
CA SER A 39 44.76 -16.45 -15.63
C SER A 39 44.62 -16.55 -17.15
N HIS A 40 43.77 -15.71 -17.73
CA HIS A 40 43.92 -15.20 -19.08
C HIS A 40 43.90 -13.66 -19.03
N GLN A 41 45.09 -13.08 -19.24
CA GLN A 41 45.33 -11.71 -19.70
C GLN A 41 44.83 -11.61 -21.16
N HIS A 42 44.43 -10.51 -21.80
CA HIS A 42 44.80 -9.08 -21.84
C HIS A 42 43.77 -8.41 -22.82
N PRO A 43 43.82 -7.11 -23.20
CA PRO A 43 44.36 -5.91 -22.54
C PRO A 43 43.43 -4.65 -22.60
N SER A 44 43.65 -3.74 -21.64
CA SER A 44 43.74 -2.26 -21.76
C SER A 44 42.87 -1.47 -22.77
N ALA A 45 42.09 -0.51 -22.24
CA ALA A 45 42.23 0.91 -22.63
C ALA A 45 41.54 1.84 -21.61
N MET A 46 42.32 2.62 -20.86
CA MET A 46 41.90 3.85 -20.19
C MET A 46 42.44 5.05 -20.98
N PRO A 47 41.74 6.18 -21.05
CA PRO A 47 42.38 7.46 -21.23
C PRO A 47 42.39 8.25 -19.92
N ARG A 48 43.62 8.55 -19.46
CA ARG A 48 43.92 9.63 -18.52
C ARG A 48 43.54 10.97 -19.16
N LYS A 49 42.85 11.84 -18.42
CA LYS A 49 43.04 13.30 -18.54
C LYS A 49 43.12 13.94 -17.16
N SER A 50 44.28 14.52 -16.93
CA SER A 50 44.64 15.43 -15.86
C SER A 50 43.99 16.80 -16.07
N SER A 51 43.48 17.39 -14.99
CA SER A 51 43.46 18.85 -14.85
C SER A 51 43.64 19.22 -13.38
N ARG A 52 44.86 19.65 -13.06
CA ARG A 52 45.19 20.52 -11.93
C ARG A 52 44.58 21.90 -12.18
N GLN A 53 44.14 22.55 -11.10
CA GLN A 53 43.91 24.00 -10.83
C GLN A 53 42.58 24.13 -10.08
N LYS A 54 42.42 24.89 -9.01
CA LYS A 54 43.27 25.85 -8.29
C LYS A 54 42.67 25.96 -6.89
N LEU A 55 43.52 25.99 -5.86
CA LEU A 55 43.16 26.46 -4.53
C LEU A 55 42.74 27.93 -4.64
N GLN A 56 41.59 28.29 -4.08
CA GLN A 56 41.30 29.65 -3.62
C GLN A 56 40.95 29.59 -2.14
N ILE A 57 41.86 30.15 -1.36
CA ILE A 57 41.69 30.53 0.03
C ILE A 57 41.01 31.90 0.00
N SER A 58 39.91 32.07 0.74
CA SER A 58 39.49 33.41 1.18
C SER A 58 38.73 33.35 2.50
N SER A 59 39.35 34.02 3.48
CA SER A 59 38.74 34.80 4.57
C SER A 59 37.83 34.11 5.58
N VAL A 60 38.50 33.81 6.70
CA VAL A 60 38.00 33.78 8.08
C VAL A 60 37.22 35.06 8.40
N VAL A 61 36.00 34.92 8.95
CA VAL A 61 35.38 35.94 9.79
C VAL A 61 34.95 35.27 11.10
N ASN A 62 35.65 35.68 12.18
CA ASN A 62 35.35 35.37 13.57
C ASN A 62 34.15 36.21 14.03
N LEU A 63 33.14 35.58 14.65
CA LEU A 63 32.30 36.24 15.64
C LEU A 63 32.15 35.31 16.86
N LYS A 64 32.58 35.83 18.01
CA LYS A 64 32.57 35.20 19.33
C LYS A 64 31.15 35.15 19.93
N PRO A 65 30.89 34.23 20.89
CA PRO A 65 29.58 34.01 21.47
C PRO A 65 29.30 34.97 22.64
N ALA A 66 28.03 35.36 22.82
CA ALA A 66 27.56 36.04 24.02
C ALA A 66 26.98 35.00 24.99
N ARG A 67 27.55 34.98 26.20
CA ARG A 67 27.12 34.21 27.38
C ARG A 67 26.50 35.22 28.35
N ILE A 68 25.27 34.99 28.81
CA ILE A 68 24.75 35.57 30.05
C ILE A 68 24.21 34.42 30.89
N GLN A 69 24.65 34.40 32.15
CA GLN A 69 24.36 33.43 33.19
C GLN A 69 23.26 33.95 34.15
N PRO A 70 22.75 33.10 35.07
CA PRO A 70 21.38 33.14 35.56
C PRO A 70 21.21 33.89 36.88
N ALA A 71 19.96 34.14 37.27
CA ALA A 71 19.57 34.50 38.62
C ALA A 71 18.64 33.42 39.22
N VAL A 72 18.73 33.29 40.54
CA VAL A 72 18.36 32.17 41.40
C VAL A 72 17.19 32.59 42.31
N ASN A 73 16.39 31.61 42.76
CA ASN A 73 15.78 31.50 44.12
C ASN A 73 14.55 32.43 44.42
N ILE A 74 13.48 32.09 45.17
CA ILE A 74 13.22 31.28 46.39
C ILE A 74 11.69 31.02 46.52
N GLY A 75 11.30 29.92 47.20
CA GLY A 75 10.12 29.85 48.11
C GLY A 75 8.81 29.38 47.47
N ASP A 76 8.24 28.21 47.70
CA ASP A 76 7.90 27.43 48.91
C ASP A 76 6.58 27.85 49.60
N SER A 77 5.82 26.82 49.99
CA SER A 77 4.76 26.71 50.99
C SER A 77 3.27 26.94 50.65
N THR A 78 2.53 25.83 50.88
CA THR A 78 1.26 25.66 51.63
C THR A 78 -0.05 26.20 51.02
N GLU A 79 -1.02 25.34 50.69
CA GLU A 79 -2.01 24.59 51.52
C GLU A 79 -3.33 25.37 51.79
N LYS A 80 -4.45 24.68 51.54
CA LYS A 80 -5.81 24.80 52.12
C LYS A 80 -6.86 25.77 51.51
N SER A 81 -7.83 25.10 50.86
CA SER A 81 -9.29 25.12 51.10
C SER A 81 -10.00 26.44 51.45
N PHE A 82 -11.09 26.77 50.73
CA PHE A 82 -12.46 26.86 51.26
C PHE A 82 -13.47 27.15 50.12
N MET A 83 -14.66 26.56 50.26
CA MET A 83 -15.86 26.74 49.42
C MET A 83 -16.47 28.14 49.61
N ASN A 84 -17.03 28.74 48.55
CA ASN A 84 -18.47 29.03 48.41
C ASN A 84 -18.77 29.94 47.21
N ASP A 85 -19.81 29.51 46.47
CA ASP A 85 -20.96 30.25 45.92
C ASP A 85 -20.82 31.71 45.50
N GLY A 86 -21.18 31.98 44.23
CA GLY A 86 -21.40 33.33 43.74
C GLY A 86 -21.54 33.40 42.23
N GLU A 87 -22.75 33.15 41.74
CA GLU A 87 -23.25 33.50 40.42
C GLU A 87 -22.97 34.98 40.08
N LEU A 88 -22.38 35.29 38.91
CA LEU A 88 -22.46 36.61 38.27
C LEU A 88 -22.01 36.56 36.80
N THR A 89 -22.75 37.30 36.00
CA THR A 89 -22.83 37.45 34.54
C THR A 89 -21.58 38.05 33.85
N PRO A 90 -21.44 37.91 32.52
CA PRO A 90 -20.21 38.25 31.79
C PRO A 90 -20.06 39.77 31.53
N PRO A 91 -18.83 40.30 31.45
CA PRO A 91 -18.62 41.70 31.11
C PRO A 91 -18.54 41.95 29.60
N GLU A 92 -19.21 43.03 29.19
CA GLU A 92 -19.14 43.68 27.90
C GLU A 92 -17.75 44.29 27.63
N LEU A 93 -17.30 44.21 26.37
CA LEU A 93 -16.11 44.87 25.87
C LEU A 93 -16.45 46.32 25.47
N ASN A 94 -15.76 47.27 26.08
CA ASN A 94 -15.84 48.69 25.76
C ASN A 94 -14.65 49.14 24.93
N ALA A 95 -14.92 50.10 24.04
CA ALA A 95 -14.05 50.62 22.99
C ALA A 95 -13.23 51.86 23.42
N ASN A 96 -12.36 52.28 22.49
CA ASN A 96 -11.56 53.52 22.40
C ASN A 96 -10.17 53.44 23.05
N ASN A 97 -9.08 53.95 22.46
CA ASN A 97 -8.78 54.61 21.19
C ASN A 97 -7.22 54.67 21.09
N VAL A 98 -6.66 54.90 19.89
CA VAL A 98 -5.75 56.02 19.54
C VAL A 98 -5.16 55.78 18.14
N GLU A 99 -5.28 56.83 17.31
CA GLU A 99 -4.87 57.00 15.91
C GLU A 99 -3.34 57.21 15.78
N ASP A 100 -2.76 56.85 14.62
CA ASP A 100 -2.17 57.83 13.70
C ASP A 100 -1.55 57.22 12.42
N ILE A 101 -2.10 57.70 11.28
CA ILE A 101 -1.47 58.25 10.06
C ILE A 101 -0.24 57.54 9.45
N VAL A 102 -0.33 57.09 8.17
CA VAL A 102 0.61 57.48 7.08
C VAL A 102 -0.06 57.46 5.70
N GLU A 103 0.26 58.50 4.94
CA GLU A 103 -0.15 59.00 3.64
C GLU A 103 0.25 58.14 2.41
N VAL A 104 -0.48 58.32 1.29
CA VAL A 104 -0.32 57.67 -0.01
C VAL A 104 0.54 58.50 -0.96
N LYS A 105 1.45 57.87 -1.73
CA LYS A 105 1.88 58.35 -3.07
C LYS A 105 2.16 57.17 -4.02
N THR A 106 1.76 57.39 -5.27
CA THR A 106 1.72 56.52 -6.46
C THR A 106 3.06 56.42 -7.21
N GLU A 107 3.34 55.29 -7.87
CA GLU A 107 3.94 55.24 -9.23
C GLU A 107 3.91 53.81 -9.86
N GLU A 108 3.83 53.78 -11.20
CA GLU A 108 3.58 52.65 -12.10
C GLU A 108 4.74 51.64 -12.22
N ILE A 109 4.44 50.33 -12.44
CA ILE A 109 5.32 49.44 -13.23
C ILE A 109 4.51 48.49 -14.12
N VAL A 110 4.88 48.55 -15.40
CA VAL A 110 4.54 47.76 -16.59
C VAL A 110 4.76 46.25 -16.41
N VAL A 111 3.86 45.42 -16.95
CA VAL A 111 4.16 44.00 -17.23
C VAL A 111 3.91 43.67 -18.69
N ASP A 112 5.02 43.46 -19.39
CA ASP A 112 5.11 43.04 -20.79
C ASP A 112 4.65 41.58 -20.98
N SER A 113 4.03 41.38 -22.13
CA SER A 113 3.45 40.16 -22.66
C SER A 113 4.51 39.23 -23.26
N LYS A 114 4.46 37.93 -22.94
CA LYS A 114 4.84 36.82 -23.84
C LYS A 114 4.60 35.45 -23.19
N ARG A 115 3.52 34.77 -23.58
CA ARG A 115 3.56 33.36 -24.01
C ARG A 115 2.24 32.86 -24.59
N LYS A 116 2.33 32.44 -25.85
CA LYS A 116 1.34 31.77 -26.71
C LYS A 116 0.59 30.65 -26.00
N ARG A 117 -0.75 30.73 -26.00
CA ARG A 117 -1.65 29.57 -25.85
C ARG A 117 -2.16 29.15 -27.22
N THR A 118 -1.87 27.91 -27.60
CA THR A 118 -2.47 27.20 -28.74
C THR A 118 -3.96 26.97 -28.51
N ARG A 119 -4.81 27.51 -29.39
CA ARG A 119 -6.27 27.33 -29.40
C ARG A 119 -6.66 25.88 -29.71
N THR A 120 -7.69 25.39 -29.03
CA THR A 120 -8.31 24.08 -29.27
C THR A 120 -9.37 24.18 -30.37
N LYS A 121 -9.54 23.10 -31.15
CA LYS A 121 -10.45 22.96 -32.31
C LYS A 121 -11.94 23.22 -32.04
N LYS A 122 -12.34 23.60 -30.83
CA LYS A 122 -13.72 23.90 -30.45
C LYS A 122 -14.08 25.39 -30.58
N GLU A 123 -13.10 26.29 -30.61
CA GLU A 123 -13.31 27.73 -30.86
C GLU A 123 -13.41 28.07 -32.36
N VAL A 124 -13.16 27.11 -33.27
CA VAL A 124 -13.28 27.29 -34.73
C VAL A 124 -14.69 26.94 -35.24
N ALA A 125 -15.52 26.26 -34.44
CA ALA A 125 -16.87 25.88 -34.82
C ALA A 125 -17.95 26.93 -34.46
N GLN A 126 -17.60 27.96 -33.69
CA GLN A 126 -18.52 29.03 -33.29
C GLN A 126 -18.22 30.37 -34.03
N ALA A 127 -17.43 30.32 -35.11
CA ALA A 127 -17.05 31.50 -35.91
C ALA A 127 -17.43 31.35 -37.40
N LYS A 128 -18.46 30.55 -37.70
CA LYS A 128 -19.10 30.48 -39.03
C LYS A 128 -20.62 30.45 -38.91
N ILE A 129 -21.18 31.39 -38.15
CA ILE A 129 -22.57 31.83 -38.30
C ILE A 129 -22.53 33.34 -38.08
N ASN A 130 -22.34 34.07 -39.17
CA ASN A 130 -22.72 35.46 -39.35
C ASN A 130 -22.59 35.72 -40.85
N ILE A 131 -23.67 35.43 -41.58
CA ILE A 131 -23.90 35.96 -42.91
C ILE A 131 -25.38 36.38 -42.94
N ASP A 132 -25.55 37.68 -43.17
CA ASP A 132 -26.69 38.42 -43.71
C ASP A 132 -28.12 37.92 -43.45
N LEU A 133 -28.84 38.74 -42.69
CA LEU A 133 -30.28 38.89 -42.81
C LEU A 133 -30.60 39.63 -44.11
N ASN A 134 -31.18 38.93 -45.08
CA ASN A 134 -32.34 39.35 -45.89
C ASN A 134 -32.43 38.51 -47.17
N LYS A 135 -33.31 37.50 -47.17
CA LYS A 135 -33.99 36.98 -48.37
C LYS A 135 -35.26 36.24 -47.95
N SER A 136 -36.31 36.41 -48.75
CA SER A 136 -37.73 36.10 -48.49
C SER A 136 -38.08 34.61 -48.48
N GLU A 137 -39.20 34.27 -47.82
CA GLU A 137 -39.76 32.93 -47.55
C GLU A 137 -40.11 32.05 -48.78
N SER A 138 -39.75 32.43 -50.00
CA SER A 138 -40.14 31.71 -51.23
C SER A 138 -39.08 30.78 -51.82
N GLU A 139 -37.93 30.57 -51.17
CA GLU A 139 -36.85 29.69 -51.66
C GLU A 139 -36.57 28.47 -50.74
N LEU A 140 -37.47 28.18 -49.80
CA LEU A 140 -37.34 27.07 -48.83
C LEU A 140 -37.98 25.73 -49.30
N SER A 141 -38.50 25.64 -50.52
CA SER A 141 -39.21 24.45 -51.02
C SER A 141 -38.46 23.59 -52.05
N GLU A 142 -37.20 23.90 -52.40
CA GLU A 142 -36.45 23.14 -53.42
C GLU A 142 -35.17 22.45 -52.94
N LEU A 143 -34.93 22.37 -51.62
CA LEU A 143 -33.74 21.69 -51.06
C LEU A 143 -34.06 20.41 -50.25
N SER A 144 -35.31 19.92 -50.31
CA SER A 144 -35.75 18.70 -49.61
C SER A 144 -35.47 17.39 -50.37
N GLU A 145 -34.88 17.42 -51.56
CA GLU A 145 -34.52 16.21 -52.32
C GLU A 145 -33.03 16.19 -52.69
N SER A 146 -32.14 15.87 -51.75
CA SER A 146 -30.79 15.32 -52.05
C SER A 146 -29.98 14.91 -50.81
N VAL A 147 -30.59 14.20 -49.86
CA VAL A 147 -29.81 13.54 -48.78
C VAL A 147 -30.11 12.05 -48.76
N GLU A 148 -29.56 11.33 -49.73
CA GLU A 148 -29.37 9.89 -49.62
C GLU A 148 -27.94 9.50 -49.98
N LYS A 149 -27.37 8.60 -49.16
CA LYS A 149 -26.06 7.93 -49.25
C LYS A 149 -24.86 8.64 -48.58
N SER A 150 -24.79 8.49 -47.25
CA SER A 150 -23.49 8.41 -46.57
C SER A 150 -23.13 6.94 -46.30
N ARG A 151 -22.00 6.47 -46.87
CA ARG A 151 -21.45 5.12 -46.68
C ARG A 151 -21.16 4.85 -45.19
N PRO A 152 -21.41 3.63 -44.67
CA PRO A 152 -21.08 3.30 -43.29
C PRO A 152 -19.55 3.30 -43.12
N LYS A 153 -19.05 4.09 -42.16
CA LYS A 153 -17.65 4.05 -41.75
C LYS A 153 -17.36 2.68 -41.14
N LYS A 154 -16.51 1.87 -41.79
CA LYS A 154 -15.90 0.68 -41.19
C LYS A 154 -15.29 1.07 -39.83
N LYS A 155 -15.87 0.57 -38.73
CA LYS A 155 -15.22 0.62 -37.42
C LYS A 155 -14.00 -0.29 -37.49
N THR A 156 -12.82 0.28 -37.67
CA THR A 156 -11.57 -0.46 -37.44
C THR A 156 -11.53 -0.89 -35.98
N ALA A 157 -11.43 -2.20 -35.72
CA ALA A 157 -11.27 -2.74 -34.38
C ALA A 157 -10.10 -2.03 -33.68
N LYS A 158 -10.32 -1.51 -32.47
CA LYS A 158 -9.23 -1.05 -31.62
C LYS A 158 -8.39 -2.29 -31.29
N LYS A 159 -7.12 -2.29 -31.68
CA LYS A 159 -6.16 -3.32 -31.22
C LYS A 159 -6.15 -3.30 -29.68
N SER A 160 -6.24 -4.49 -29.07
CA SER A 160 -6.26 -4.64 -27.61
C SER A 160 -5.05 -3.93 -27.00
N ARG A 161 -5.20 -3.43 -25.77
CA ARG A 161 -4.10 -2.72 -25.08
C ARG A 161 -2.89 -3.62 -24.81
N ILE A 162 -3.11 -4.94 -24.77
CA ILE A 162 -2.09 -6.00 -24.59
C ILE A 162 -1.29 -6.24 -25.88
N ALA A 163 -1.94 -6.15 -27.05
CA ALA A 163 -1.35 -6.46 -28.37
C ALA A 163 -0.18 -5.56 -28.79
N LYS A 164 0.27 -4.63 -27.94
CA LYS A 164 1.52 -3.87 -28.19
C LYS A 164 2.76 -4.72 -27.97
N ASP A 165 2.74 -5.68 -27.06
CA ASP A 165 3.92 -6.42 -26.63
C ASP A 165 3.91 -7.91 -27.03
N GLU A 166 2.77 -8.47 -27.44
CA GLU A 166 2.70 -9.84 -27.98
C GLU A 166 3.49 -10.02 -29.29
N PRO A 167 4.26 -11.12 -29.44
CA PRO A 167 4.92 -11.47 -30.70
C PRO A 167 3.87 -11.66 -31.79
N GLN A 168 4.06 -11.01 -32.94
CA GLN A 168 3.20 -11.19 -34.10
C GLN A 168 3.86 -12.20 -35.01
N TYR A 169 3.08 -13.09 -35.62
CA TYR A 169 3.58 -14.08 -36.56
C TYR A 169 3.07 -13.78 -37.97
N ASP A 170 3.89 -14.05 -38.98
CA ASP A 170 3.49 -13.96 -40.38
C ASP A 170 2.60 -15.15 -40.77
N GLU A 171 2.09 -15.14 -42.01
CA GLU A 171 1.26 -16.21 -42.58
C GLU A 171 1.97 -17.58 -42.67
N ASN A 172 3.29 -17.61 -42.45
CA ASN A 172 4.14 -18.80 -42.45
C ASN A 172 4.55 -19.22 -41.03
N GLY A 173 4.02 -18.57 -39.97
CA GLY A 173 4.30 -18.88 -38.58
C GLY A 173 5.63 -18.34 -38.04
N ASN A 174 6.30 -17.42 -38.75
CA ASN A 174 7.53 -16.80 -38.27
C ASN A 174 7.24 -15.53 -37.47
N GLU A 175 7.94 -15.33 -36.35
CA GLU A 175 7.79 -14.10 -35.55
C GLU A 175 8.26 -12.87 -36.35
N ILE A 176 7.34 -11.94 -36.58
CA ILE A 176 7.56 -10.65 -37.22
C ILE A 176 8.40 -9.78 -36.28
N PRO A 177 9.66 -9.46 -36.63
CA PRO A 177 10.53 -8.64 -35.80
C PRO A 177 9.95 -7.22 -35.69
N LYS A 178 9.53 -6.82 -34.49
CA LYS A 178 9.11 -5.42 -34.25
C LYS A 178 10.32 -4.52 -34.43
N LYS A 179 10.22 -3.51 -35.31
CA LYS A 179 11.27 -2.48 -35.44
C LYS A 179 11.58 -1.90 -34.06
N PRO A 180 12.85 -1.91 -33.61
CA PRO A 180 13.22 -1.38 -32.30
C PRO A 180 12.84 0.10 -32.27
N LYS A 181 11.88 0.45 -31.41
CA LYS A 181 11.57 1.86 -31.16
C LYS A 181 12.82 2.46 -30.50
N ARG A 182 13.32 3.56 -31.07
CA ARG A 182 14.40 4.34 -30.47
C ARG A 182 14.02 4.67 -29.03
N ARG A 183 14.70 4.04 -28.05
CA ARG A 183 14.44 4.23 -26.63
C ARG A 183 14.69 5.71 -26.32
N LYS A 184 13.71 6.38 -25.73
CA LYS A 184 13.93 7.71 -25.18
C LYS A 184 14.82 7.53 -23.96
N GLU A 185 16.03 8.07 -24.01
CA GLU A 185 16.87 8.18 -22.82
C GLU A 185 16.25 9.22 -21.89
N TYR A 186 15.90 8.79 -20.69
CA TYR A 186 15.46 9.68 -19.63
C TYR A 186 16.67 9.99 -18.76
N PRO A 187 17.10 11.25 -18.64
CA PRO A 187 18.25 11.59 -17.81
C PRO A 187 17.97 11.21 -16.35
N LYS A 188 18.95 10.57 -15.70
CA LYS A 188 18.87 10.29 -14.26
C LYS A 188 18.77 11.62 -13.51
N LYS A 189 17.74 11.76 -12.67
CA LYS A 189 17.60 12.93 -11.78
C LYS A 189 18.49 12.69 -10.57
N VAL A 190 19.42 13.61 -10.34
CA VAL A 190 20.20 13.66 -9.10
C VAL A 190 19.40 14.47 -8.10
N TYR A 191 19.29 13.97 -6.88
CA TYR A 191 18.56 14.63 -5.80
C TYR A 191 19.55 15.06 -4.73
N ASP A 192 19.28 16.21 -4.13
CA ASP A 192 19.90 16.59 -2.86
C ASP A 192 19.11 15.92 -1.73
N ILE A 193 19.77 15.04 -0.99
CA ILE A 193 19.14 14.23 0.06
C ILE A 193 19.65 14.72 1.41
N PRO A 194 18.81 15.35 2.24
CA PRO A 194 19.23 15.84 3.53
C PRO A 194 19.70 14.70 4.43
N GLU A 195 20.67 14.99 5.30
CA GLU A 195 21.06 14.09 6.38
C GLU A 195 19.90 13.89 7.36
N VAL A 196 19.92 12.74 8.04
CA VAL A 196 18.95 12.41 9.08
C VAL A 196 19.64 12.41 10.43
N GLU A 197 18.92 12.83 11.46
CA GLU A 197 19.37 12.66 12.84
C GLU A 197 19.46 11.17 13.17
N ARG A 198 20.62 10.72 13.66
CA ARG A 198 20.85 9.32 14.02
C ARG A 198 20.25 9.05 15.40
N LYS A 199 19.44 7.98 15.49
CA LYS A 199 18.87 7.46 16.74
C LYS A 199 19.37 6.04 17.00
N THR A 200 19.30 5.60 18.25
CA THR A 200 19.66 4.23 18.64
C THR A 200 18.42 3.36 18.79
N THR A 201 18.57 2.06 18.57
CA THR A 201 17.49 1.08 18.78
C THR A 201 18.05 -0.32 19.04
N THR A 202 17.25 -1.14 19.74
CA THR A 202 17.48 -2.58 19.92
C THR A 202 16.86 -3.42 18.81
N PHE A 203 16.05 -2.83 17.93
CA PHE A 203 15.41 -3.52 16.81
C PHE A 203 16.43 -4.18 15.87
N ARG A 204 16.22 -5.46 15.58
CA ARG A 204 16.97 -6.33 14.66
C ARG A 204 16.06 -7.06 13.66
N GLY A 205 14.75 -6.81 13.75
CA GLY A 205 13.74 -7.43 12.90
C GLY A 205 13.77 -6.93 11.45
N ARG A 206 12.77 -7.36 10.66
CA ARG A 206 12.68 -6.98 9.23
C ARG A 206 11.74 -5.81 9.05
N LEU A 207 12.20 -4.76 8.38
CA LEU A 207 11.31 -3.73 7.84
C LEU A 207 10.80 -4.13 6.45
N GLY A 208 9.53 -3.84 6.19
CA GLY A 208 8.90 -4.08 4.90
C GLY A 208 8.01 -2.93 4.46
N TYR A 209 7.55 -2.98 3.21
CA TYR A 209 6.60 -2.01 2.65
C TYR A 209 5.51 -2.70 1.83
N ALA A 210 4.49 -1.94 1.42
CA ALA A 210 3.29 -2.47 0.78
C ALA A 210 3.15 -2.18 -0.73
N CYS A 211 2.79 -3.23 -1.46
CA CYS A 211 2.21 -3.28 -2.80
C CYS A 211 3.11 -2.85 -3.98
N LEU A 212 3.74 -1.68 -3.92
CA LEU A 212 4.47 -1.12 -5.06
C LEU A 212 5.77 -0.46 -4.62
N ASN A 213 6.73 -0.42 -5.55
CA ASN A 213 7.99 0.30 -5.39
C ASN A 213 7.97 1.58 -6.23
N THR A 214 8.21 2.74 -5.60
CA THR A 214 8.07 4.04 -6.29
C THR A 214 9.16 4.27 -7.33
N ILE A 215 10.40 3.84 -7.06
CA ILE A 215 11.53 3.94 -7.99
C ILE A 215 11.28 3.13 -9.25
N LEU A 216 10.96 1.84 -9.08
CA LEU A 216 10.73 0.94 -10.20
C LEU A 216 9.51 1.34 -11.03
N ARG A 217 8.46 1.89 -10.39
CA ARG A 217 7.28 2.41 -11.08
C ARG A 217 7.59 3.67 -11.90
N ALA A 218 8.50 4.50 -11.43
CA ALA A 218 8.92 5.73 -12.11
C ALA A 218 9.89 5.48 -13.27
N ASN A 219 10.54 4.31 -13.33
CA ASN A 219 11.46 3.97 -14.41
C ASN A 219 10.72 3.87 -15.75
N LYS A 220 11.05 4.71 -16.73
CA LYS A 220 10.42 4.69 -18.06
C LYS A 220 11.47 4.41 -19.13
N PRO A 221 11.15 3.62 -20.17
CA PRO A 221 9.85 2.99 -20.46
C PRO A 221 9.57 1.70 -19.65
N ASP A 222 10.59 1.13 -18.99
CA ASP A 222 10.57 -0.20 -18.38
C ASP A 222 10.02 -0.18 -16.93
N SER A 223 8.83 0.40 -16.74
CA SER A 223 8.24 0.53 -15.40
C SER A 223 7.71 -0.81 -14.89
N ILE A 224 8.17 -1.21 -13.70
CA ILE A 224 7.70 -2.40 -13.00
C ILE A 224 6.55 -2.00 -12.07
N PHE A 225 5.43 -2.72 -12.13
CA PHE A 225 4.25 -2.42 -11.34
C PHE A 225 3.33 -3.64 -11.20
N CYS A 226 3.25 -4.20 -10.00
CA CYS A 226 2.58 -5.47 -9.71
C CYS A 226 1.07 -5.33 -9.41
N SER A 227 0.39 -4.34 -9.99
CA SER A 227 -1.05 -4.11 -9.76
C SER A 227 -1.75 -3.39 -10.90
N ARG A 228 -1.37 -3.74 -12.13
CA ARG A 228 -2.12 -3.32 -13.33
C ARG A 228 -3.52 -3.91 -13.26
N THR A 229 -4.54 -3.08 -13.46
CA THR A 229 -5.96 -3.47 -13.48
C THR A 229 -6.69 -2.82 -14.65
N CYS A 230 -7.92 -3.25 -14.92
CA CYS A 230 -8.76 -2.73 -16.00
C CYS A 230 -10.17 -2.36 -15.49
N ARG A 231 -11.05 -1.90 -16.39
CA ARG A 231 -12.47 -1.68 -16.06
C ARG A 231 -13.29 -2.86 -16.55
N ILE A 232 -14.40 -3.16 -15.88
CA ILE A 232 -15.37 -4.16 -16.33
C ILE A 232 -15.81 -3.90 -17.78
N ALA A 233 -16.11 -2.66 -18.14
CA ALA A 233 -16.48 -2.29 -19.51
C ALA A 233 -15.40 -2.66 -20.55
N SER A 234 -14.12 -2.70 -20.16
CA SER A 234 -13.05 -3.17 -21.05
C SER A 234 -13.00 -4.69 -21.15
N ILE A 235 -13.39 -5.42 -20.10
CA ILE A 235 -13.57 -6.88 -20.15
C ILE A 235 -14.74 -7.23 -21.06
N GLU A 236 -15.84 -6.48 -20.99
CA GLU A 236 -17.00 -6.67 -21.86
C GLU A 236 -16.69 -6.38 -23.35
N GLU A 237 -15.78 -5.43 -23.62
CA GLU A 237 -15.34 -5.10 -24.99
C GLU A 237 -14.24 -6.03 -25.52
N GLU A 238 -13.23 -6.36 -24.70
CA GLU A 238 -12.00 -7.04 -25.14
C GLU A 238 -11.90 -8.52 -24.65
N GLY A 239 -12.80 -8.97 -23.79
CA GLY A 239 -12.82 -10.33 -23.22
C GLY A 239 -11.91 -10.53 -21.99
N LEU A 240 -11.92 -11.74 -21.43
CA LEU A 240 -11.13 -12.13 -20.25
C LEU A 240 -9.62 -12.19 -20.51
N GLU A 241 -9.20 -12.19 -21.77
CA GLU A 241 -7.77 -12.10 -22.13
C GLU A 241 -7.16 -10.77 -21.68
N LEU A 242 -7.97 -9.71 -21.56
CA LEU A 242 -7.51 -8.43 -21.02
C LEU A 242 -7.01 -8.51 -19.57
N PRO A 243 -7.83 -8.89 -18.59
CA PRO A 243 -7.38 -9.02 -17.20
C PRO A 243 -6.29 -10.10 -17.04
N LYS A 244 -6.38 -11.23 -17.76
CA LYS A 244 -5.34 -12.29 -17.71
C LYS A 244 -3.99 -11.80 -18.22
N GLY A 245 -3.93 -11.08 -19.34
CA GLY A 245 -2.69 -10.51 -19.84
C GLY A 245 -2.08 -9.47 -18.89
N LEU A 246 -2.90 -8.63 -18.25
CA LEU A 246 -2.43 -7.70 -17.21
C LEU A 246 -1.89 -8.43 -15.97
N ALA A 247 -2.57 -9.50 -15.55
CA ALA A 247 -2.14 -10.33 -14.44
C ALA A 247 -0.79 -11.00 -14.71
N LEU A 248 -0.61 -11.53 -15.93
CA LEU A 248 0.66 -12.13 -16.35
C LEU A 248 1.81 -11.10 -16.31
N MET A 249 1.56 -9.87 -16.75
CA MET A 249 2.53 -8.78 -16.63
C MET A 249 2.87 -8.47 -15.16
N ASN A 250 1.88 -8.47 -14.27
CA ASN A 250 2.10 -8.27 -12.83
C ASN A 250 2.96 -9.40 -12.23
N ALA A 251 2.66 -10.66 -12.58
CA ALA A 251 3.42 -11.83 -12.14
C ALA A 251 4.89 -11.80 -12.61
N ARG A 252 5.15 -11.41 -13.87
CA ARG A 252 6.51 -11.24 -14.40
C ARG A 252 7.30 -10.18 -13.66
N ASP A 253 6.66 -9.05 -13.38
CA ASP A 253 7.26 -7.91 -12.70
C ASP A 253 7.64 -8.23 -11.25
N LEU A 254 6.91 -9.14 -10.60
CA LEU A 254 7.12 -9.48 -9.20
C LEU A 254 8.53 -10.02 -8.93
N LYS A 255 9.07 -10.85 -9.82
CA LYS A 255 10.44 -11.37 -9.72
C LYS A 255 11.47 -10.24 -9.70
N THR A 256 11.31 -9.24 -10.57
CA THR A 256 12.18 -8.05 -10.63
C THR A 256 12.08 -7.23 -9.36
N LEU A 257 10.88 -7.07 -8.81
CA LEU A 257 10.64 -6.35 -7.58
C LEU A 257 11.26 -7.05 -6.36
N ILE A 258 11.17 -8.39 -6.28
CA ILE A 258 11.82 -9.20 -5.24
C ILE A 258 13.34 -9.09 -5.33
N GLN A 259 13.92 -9.17 -6.54
CA GLN A 259 15.36 -9.02 -6.71
C GLN A 259 15.83 -7.62 -6.29
N TRP A 260 15.13 -6.57 -6.72
CA TRP A 260 15.47 -5.20 -6.32
C TRP A 260 15.40 -5.03 -4.80
N ASN A 261 14.41 -5.65 -4.15
CA ASN A 261 14.27 -5.65 -2.70
C ASN A 261 15.46 -6.31 -2.01
N GLU A 262 15.95 -7.46 -2.52
CA GLU A 262 17.15 -8.10 -1.99
C GLU A 262 18.40 -7.24 -2.14
N ASP A 263 18.57 -6.59 -3.31
CA ASP A 263 19.69 -5.69 -3.58
C ASP A 263 19.69 -4.48 -2.60
N ASN A 264 18.53 -4.15 -2.02
CA ASN A 264 18.32 -3.05 -1.07
C ASN A 264 18.04 -3.52 0.36
N LYS A 265 18.29 -4.81 0.68
CA LYS A 265 18.13 -5.41 2.02
C LYS A 265 16.72 -5.38 2.59
N ILE A 266 15.70 -5.20 1.75
CA ILE A 266 14.29 -5.27 2.16
C ILE A 266 13.78 -6.70 1.92
N ARG A 267 13.62 -7.50 2.97
CA ARG A 267 13.18 -8.90 2.86
C ARG A 267 11.75 -9.15 3.32
N PHE A 268 10.94 -8.09 3.40
CA PHE A 268 9.56 -8.17 3.80
C PHE A 268 8.68 -7.30 2.90
N LEU A 269 7.66 -7.89 2.27
CA LEU A 269 6.80 -7.22 1.30
C LEU A 269 5.35 -7.67 1.46
N ARG A 270 4.42 -6.72 1.46
CA ARG A 270 3.01 -7.03 1.23
C ARG A 270 2.73 -6.97 -0.26
N LEU A 271 2.30 -8.07 -0.87
CA LEU A 271 1.90 -8.11 -2.27
C LEU A 271 0.59 -7.34 -2.46
N SER A 272 0.36 -6.83 -3.67
CA SER A 272 -0.90 -6.17 -3.99
C SER A 272 -2.01 -7.19 -4.18
N SER A 273 -3.18 -6.94 -3.59
CA SER A 273 -4.37 -7.77 -3.83
C SER A 273 -4.86 -7.70 -5.30
N GLU A 274 -4.51 -6.62 -6.00
CA GLU A 274 -4.80 -6.38 -7.43
C GLU A 274 -3.81 -7.08 -8.40
N MET A 275 -3.00 -8.03 -7.91
CA MET A 275 -2.08 -8.80 -8.75
C MET A 275 -2.79 -9.47 -9.93
N PHE A 276 -3.98 -10.04 -9.68
CA PHE A 276 -4.83 -10.67 -10.70
C PHE A 276 -6.18 -9.93 -10.75
N PRO A 277 -6.33 -8.95 -11.66
CA PRO A 277 -7.53 -8.13 -11.73
C PRO A 277 -8.78 -8.97 -11.91
N PHE A 278 -9.76 -8.81 -11.02
CA PHE A 278 -11.07 -9.49 -11.07
C PHE A 278 -11.03 -11.02 -10.89
N ALA A 279 -9.93 -11.64 -10.48
CA ALA A 279 -9.85 -13.10 -10.33
C ALA A 279 -10.94 -13.69 -9.41
N SER A 280 -11.30 -12.97 -8.33
CA SER A 280 -12.36 -13.35 -7.37
C SER A 280 -13.78 -12.88 -7.76
N HIS A 281 -13.92 -12.15 -8.88
CA HIS A 281 -15.20 -11.55 -9.27
C HIS A 281 -16.21 -12.63 -9.68
N ALA A 282 -17.45 -12.57 -9.19
CA ALA A 282 -18.45 -13.62 -9.41
C ALA A 282 -18.72 -13.93 -10.91
N LYS A 283 -18.75 -12.88 -11.76
CA LYS A 283 -19.03 -13.00 -13.20
C LYS A 283 -17.77 -13.05 -14.09
N TYR A 284 -16.68 -12.44 -13.64
CA TYR A 284 -15.49 -12.18 -14.45
C TYR A 284 -14.23 -12.84 -13.88
N GLY A 285 -14.42 -13.69 -12.87
CA GLY A 285 -13.36 -14.45 -12.21
C GLY A 285 -12.74 -15.51 -13.12
N TYR A 286 -11.54 -15.92 -12.76
CA TYR A 286 -10.75 -16.88 -13.49
C TYR A 286 -9.68 -17.48 -12.58
N THR A 287 -9.21 -18.66 -12.93
CA THR A 287 -8.15 -19.40 -12.23
C THR A 287 -6.76 -18.97 -12.71
N LEU A 288 -5.73 -19.22 -11.91
CA LEU A 288 -4.41 -18.60 -12.10
C LEU A 288 -3.37 -19.46 -12.85
N GLU A 289 -3.73 -20.64 -13.37
CA GLU A 289 -2.77 -21.62 -13.93
C GLU A 289 -1.91 -21.05 -15.06
N PHE A 290 -2.45 -20.12 -15.85
CA PHE A 290 -1.73 -19.51 -16.97
C PHE A 290 -0.49 -18.71 -16.54
N ALA A 291 -0.36 -18.39 -15.25
CA ALA A 291 0.76 -17.66 -14.66
C ALA A 291 1.65 -18.53 -13.74
N ASP A 292 1.46 -19.86 -13.72
CA ASP A 292 2.17 -20.76 -12.80
C ASP A 292 3.69 -20.65 -12.88
N LYS A 293 4.22 -20.55 -14.11
CA LYS A 293 5.66 -20.40 -14.32
C LYS A 293 6.18 -19.13 -13.62
N GLU A 294 5.58 -17.98 -13.91
CA GLU A 294 5.97 -16.69 -13.34
C GLU A 294 5.80 -16.65 -11.82
N LEU A 295 4.70 -17.16 -11.30
CA LEU A 295 4.43 -17.22 -9.85
C LEU A 295 5.44 -18.12 -9.14
N LYS A 296 5.72 -19.31 -9.70
CA LYS A 296 6.71 -20.23 -9.14
C LYS A 296 8.11 -19.61 -9.16
N GLU A 297 8.52 -18.98 -10.25
CA GLU A 297 9.83 -18.31 -10.32
C GLU A 297 9.97 -17.18 -9.28
N ALA A 298 8.92 -16.38 -9.07
CA ALA A 298 8.92 -15.33 -8.06
C ALA A 298 8.96 -15.92 -6.63
N GLY A 299 8.18 -16.97 -6.37
CA GLY A 299 8.13 -17.64 -5.09
C GLY A 299 9.42 -18.39 -4.73
N ASP A 300 10.03 -19.08 -5.69
CA ASP A 300 11.33 -19.74 -5.52
C ASP A 300 12.42 -18.71 -5.20
N LEU A 301 12.43 -17.56 -5.88
CA LEU A 301 13.37 -16.47 -5.61
C LEU A 301 13.16 -15.87 -4.20
N ALA A 302 11.90 -15.66 -3.80
CA ALA A 302 11.58 -15.18 -2.45
C ALA A 302 12.11 -16.15 -1.38
N LYS A 303 11.91 -17.46 -1.56
CA LYS A 303 12.43 -18.50 -0.65
C LYS A 303 13.96 -18.52 -0.61
N GLN A 304 14.59 -18.43 -1.79
CA GLN A 304 16.06 -18.42 -1.90
C GLN A 304 16.69 -17.34 -1.02
N TYR A 305 16.08 -16.15 -0.98
CA TYR A 305 16.58 -15.02 -0.18
C TYR A 305 15.94 -14.90 1.22
N GLY A 306 15.03 -15.80 1.59
CA GLY A 306 14.31 -15.72 2.87
C GLY A 306 13.37 -14.52 2.98
N HIS A 307 12.78 -14.08 1.87
CA HIS A 307 11.79 -13.01 1.86
C HIS A 307 10.47 -13.50 2.45
N ARG A 308 9.84 -12.67 3.28
CA ARG A 308 8.46 -12.87 3.72
C ARG A 308 7.51 -12.08 2.83
N LEU A 309 6.52 -12.75 2.27
CA LEU A 309 5.49 -12.15 1.42
C LEU A 309 4.12 -12.33 2.09
N THR A 310 3.35 -11.25 2.24
CA THR A 310 2.00 -11.27 2.86
C THR A 310 0.98 -10.55 1.99
N MET A 311 -0.31 -10.67 2.29
CA MET A 311 -1.37 -9.98 1.56
C MET A 311 -2.38 -9.35 2.51
N HIS A 312 -3.04 -8.28 2.07
CA HIS A 312 -4.10 -7.63 2.83
C HIS A 312 -5.27 -7.36 1.87
N PRO A 313 -6.23 -8.30 1.78
CA PRO A 313 -7.44 -8.11 0.99
C PRO A 313 -8.13 -6.80 1.35
N GLY A 314 -8.69 -6.13 0.34
CA GLY A 314 -9.26 -4.79 0.54
C GLY A 314 -10.44 -4.78 1.52
N GLN A 315 -10.82 -3.58 1.95
CA GLN A 315 -11.91 -3.30 2.91
C GLN A 315 -13.28 -3.94 2.60
N PHE A 316 -13.48 -4.48 1.39
CA PHE A 316 -14.71 -5.17 1.00
C PHE A 316 -14.76 -6.65 1.48
N THR A 317 -13.66 -7.16 2.02
CA THR A 317 -13.56 -8.51 2.59
C THR A 317 -14.10 -8.48 4.02
N GLN A 318 -15.36 -8.83 4.20
CA GLN A 318 -16.16 -8.59 5.40
C GLN A 318 -16.89 -9.87 5.84
N LEU A 319 -16.22 -10.70 6.64
CA LEU A 319 -16.79 -11.96 7.16
C LEU A 319 -17.88 -11.73 8.23
N GLY A 320 -17.89 -10.57 8.89
CA GLY A 320 -18.94 -10.19 9.86
C GLY A 320 -20.21 -9.61 9.23
N SER A 321 -20.28 -9.48 7.90
CA SER A 321 -21.40 -8.84 7.22
C SER A 321 -22.72 -9.61 7.39
N PRO A 322 -23.85 -8.93 7.63
CA PRO A 322 -25.17 -9.57 7.61
C PRO A 322 -25.64 -9.92 6.20
N LYS A 323 -24.99 -9.38 5.16
CA LYS A 323 -25.35 -9.61 3.76
C LYS A 323 -24.64 -10.85 3.23
N LYS A 324 -25.38 -11.92 2.94
CA LYS A 324 -24.84 -13.18 2.39
C LYS A 324 -23.95 -12.96 1.15
N ALA A 325 -24.36 -12.08 0.24
CA ALA A 325 -23.59 -11.79 -0.98
C ALA A 325 -22.20 -11.19 -0.68
N VAL A 326 -22.07 -10.40 0.39
CA VAL A 326 -20.79 -9.81 0.83
C VAL A 326 -19.90 -10.90 1.45
N VAL A 327 -20.47 -11.77 2.28
CA VAL A 327 -19.73 -12.91 2.85
C VAL A 327 -19.24 -13.84 1.74
N ASP A 328 -20.10 -14.21 0.79
CA ASP A 328 -19.73 -15.08 -0.32
C ASP A 328 -18.63 -14.45 -1.20
N ALA A 329 -18.66 -13.13 -1.42
CA ALA A 329 -17.59 -12.41 -2.12
C ALA A 329 -16.28 -12.38 -1.34
N SER A 330 -16.36 -12.23 -0.01
CA SER A 330 -15.20 -12.24 0.87
C SER A 330 -14.53 -13.60 0.89
N ILE A 331 -15.29 -14.69 0.91
CA ILE A 331 -14.75 -16.05 0.81
C ILE A 331 -14.04 -16.24 -0.53
N ARG A 332 -14.65 -15.87 -1.67
CA ARG A 332 -13.99 -15.97 -2.99
C ARG A 332 -12.68 -15.17 -3.06
N GLU A 333 -12.65 -13.98 -2.47
CA GLU A 333 -11.42 -13.17 -2.39
C GLU A 333 -10.34 -13.90 -1.58
N LEU A 334 -10.67 -14.41 -0.39
CA LEU A 334 -9.73 -15.16 0.46
C LEU A 334 -9.24 -16.46 -0.19
N GLU A 335 -10.10 -17.16 -0.94
CA GLU A 335 -9.72 -18.35 -1.71
C GLU A 335 -8.74 -18.03 -2.84
N TYR A 336 -9.00 -16.96 -3.60
CA TYR A 336 -8.08 -16.47 -4.64
C TYR A 336 -6.70 -16.12 -4.05
N GLN A 337 -6.68 -15.43 -2.91
CA GLN A 337 -5.44 -15.01 -2.25
C GLN A 337 -4.64 -16.22 -1.75
N CYS A 338 -5.32 -17.24 -1.20
CA CYS A 338 -4.71 -18.54 -0.90
C CYS A 338 -4.15 -19.23 -2.14
N GLU A 339 -4.89 -19.28 -3.25
CA GLU A 339 -4.45 -19.88 -4.51
C GLU A 339 -3.18 -19.21 -5.04
N LEU A 340 -3.13 -17.88 -5.02
CA LEU A 340 -1.95 -17.10 -5.40
C LEU A 340 -0.73 -17.48 -4.55
N MET A 341 -0.88 -17.49 -3.22
CA MET A 341 0.21 -17.88 -2.32
C MET A 341 0.66 -19.33 -2.51
N ASP A 342 -0.28 -20.25 -2.73
CA ASP A 342 0.01 -21.67 -2.97
C ASP A 342 0.76 -21.89 -4.29
N ARG A 343 0.39 -21.20 -5.37
CA ARG A 343 1.09 -21.29 -6.68
C ARG A 343 2.49 -20.71 -6.64
N MET A 344 2.71 -19.67 -5.84
CA MET A 344 4.06 -19.20 -5.49
C MET A 344 4.80 -20.16 -4.55
N GLY A 345 4.09 -21.12 -3.95
CA GLY A 345 4.62 -22.07 -2.97
C GLY A 345 4.98 -21.43 -1.64
N LEU A 346 4.37 -20.31 -1.25
CA LEU A 346 4.71 -19.61 -0.01
C LEU A 346 4.39 -20.47 1.23
N GLY A 347 5.29 -20.42 2.20
CA GLY A 347 5.14 -21.12 3.48
C GLY A 347 4.10 -20.47 4.41
N PRO A 348 3.97 -20.97 5.64
CA PRO A 348 2.93 -20.54 6.59
C PRO A 348 3.10 -19.10 7.08
N ASP A 349 4.29 -18.50 6.97
CA ASP A 349 4.51 -17.07 7.26
C ASP A 349 3.81 -16.14 6.24
N GLY A 350 3.35 -16.67 5.11
CA GLY A 350 2.52 -15.99 4.12
C GLY A 350 1.08 -15.86 4.60
N VAL A 351 0.83 -14.79 5.35
CA VAL A 351 -0.48 -14.52 5.98
C VAL A 351 -1.34 -13.55 5.18
N MET A 352 -2.66 -13.67 5.35
CA MET A 352 -3.69 -12.78 4.83
C MET A 352 -4.27 -11.96 5.97
N ILE A 353 -4.08 -10.64 5.92
CA ILE A 353 -4.53 -9.71 6.95
C ILE A 353 -5.91 -9.19 6.57
N ILE A 354 -6.88 -9.24 7.47
CA ILE A 354 -8.14 -8.52 7.33
C ILE A 354 -8.46 -7.76 8.61
N HIS A 355 -9.21 -6.67 8.47
CA HIS A 355 -9.87 -6.05 9.63
C HIS A 355 -11.16 -6.80 9.96
N MET A 356 -11.69 -6.59 11.17
CA MET A 356 -13.02 -7.10 11.54
C MET A 356 -14.12 -6.36 10.76
N GLY A 357 -13.86 -5.08 10.49
CA GLY A 357 -14.68 -4.25 9.63
C GLY A 357 -15.91 -3.68 10.32
N GLY A 358 -17.03 -3.60 9.60
CA GLY A 358 -18.21 -2.88 10.08
C GLY A 358 -18.84 -3.51 11.33
N VAL A 359 -19.35 -2.69 12.25
CA VAL A 359 -20.07 -3.16 13.46
C VAL A 359 -21.50 -3.63 13.13
N TYR A 360 -22.05 -3.24 11.97
CA TYR A 360 -23.35 -3.71 11.44
C TYR A 360 -24.48 -3.78 12.49
N GLY A 361 -24.70 -2.68 13.20
CA GLY A 361 -25.65 -2.58 14.31
C GLY A 361 -24.96 -2.72 15.65
N ASP A 362 -24.59 -3.94 16.03
CA ASP A 362 -23.93 -4.24 17.31
C ASP A 362 -22.70 -5.15 17.15
N LYS A 363 -21.74 -4.91 18.04
CA LYS A 363 -20.42 -5.56 18.02
C LYS A 363 -20.51 -7.06 18.31
N GLU A 364 -21.34 -7.46 19.27
CA GLU A 364 -21.47 -8.86 19.68
C GLU A 364 -22.02 -9.73 18.53
N SER A 365 -23.06 -9.28 17.86
CA SER A 365 -23.65 -10.00 16.72
C SER A 365 -22.70 -10.03 15.52
N THR A 366 -21.91 -8.97 15.29
CA THR A 366 -20.88 -8.98 14.25
C THR A 366 -19.79 -10.01 14.53
N LEU A 367 -19.30 -10.07 15.77
CA LEU A 367 -18.31 -11.07 16.19
C LEU A 367 -18.88 -12.49 16.09
N ALA A 368 -20.15 -12.69 16.46
CA ALA A 368 -20.84 -13.97 16.32
C ALA A 368 -20.94 -14.42 14.85
N ARG A 369 -21.35 -13.51 13.94
CA ARG A 369 -21.39 -13.80 12.49
C ARG A 369 -20.00 -14.07 11.92
N PHE A 370 -19.00 -13.29 12.33
CA PHE A 370 -17.62 -13.54 11.91
C PHE A 370 -17.20 -14.95 12.32
N LYS A 371 -17.43 -15.33 13.58
CA LYS A 371 -17.08 -16.65 14.10
C LYS A 371 -17.79 -17.75 13.33
N GLU A 372 -19.10 -17.66 13.17
CA GLU A 372 -19.89 -18.64 12.41
C GLU A 372 -19.36 -18.79 10.98
N ASN A 373 -19.16 -17.67 10.26
CA ASN A 373 -18.67 -17.70 8.88
C ASN A 373 -17.22 -18.24 8.79
N PHE A 374 -16.36 -17.87 9.73
CA PHE A 374 -14.99 -18.39 9.80
C PHE A 374 -14.98 -19.90 10.03
N GLU A 375 -15.80 -20.40 10.97
CA GLU A 375 -15.83 -21.82 11.30
C GLU A 375 -16.47 -22.65 10.18
N THR A 376 -17.57 -22.18 9.59
CA THR A 376 -18.42 -22.96 8.68
C THR A 376 -18.12 -22.76 7.19
N LYS A 377 -17.59 -21.60 6.77
CA LYS A 377 -17.38 -21.26 5.35
C LYS A 377 -15.92 -21.15 4.95
N CYS A 378 -15.02 -20.77 5.85
CA CYS A 378 -13.59 -20.74 5.51
C CYS A 378 -13.00 -22.15 5.46
N ASN A 379 -12.35 -22.47 4.34
CA ASN A 379 -11.58 -23.70 4.21
C ASN A 379 -10.28 -23.66 5.05
N ASP A 380 -9.61 -24.80 5.19
CA ASP A 380 -8.43 -24.93 6.04
C ASP A 380 -7.26 -24.03 5.59
N LYS A 381 -7.13 -23.77 4.28
CA LYS A 381 -6.08 -22.89 3.75
C LYS A 381 -6.28 -21.45 4.21
N ILE A 382 -7.53 -20.97 4.21
CA ILE A 382 -7.90 -19.66 4.74
C ILE A 382 -7.61 -19.63 6.25
N LYS A 383 -8.12 -20.60 7.01
CA LYS A 383 -7.93 -20.67 8.47
C LYS A 383 -6.43 -20.68 8.84
N ALA A 384 -5.60 -21.38 8.06
CA ALA A 384 -4.15 -21.47 8.23
C ALA A 384 -3.36 -20.21 7.86
N ARG A 385 -3.97 -19.20 7.22
CA ARG A 385 -3.28 -17.97 6.80
C ARG A 385 -3.93 -16.68 7.29
N LEU A 386 -5.20 -16.71 7.65
CA LEU A 386 -5.92 -15.54 8.11
C LEU A 386 -5.33 -15.04 9.43
N VAL A 387 -5.11 -13.74 9.48
CA VAL A 387 -4.78 -12.98 10.69
C VAL A 387 -5.67 -11.74 10.73
N LEU A 388 -5.96 -11.26 11.93
CA LEU A 388 -6.74 -10.06 12.14
C LEU A 388 -5.82 -8.87 12.38
N GLU A 389 -6.31 -7.66 12.16
CA GLU A 389 -5.62 -6.42 12.50
C GLU A 389 -6.52 -5.58 13.39
N ASN A 390 -5.98 -5.01 14.48
CA ASN A 390 -6.74 -4.10 15.34
C ASN A 390 -7.17 -2.87 14.53
N ASP A 391 -8.43 -2.49 14.72
CA ASP A 391 -9.04 -1.32 14.10
C ASP A 391 -9.78 -0.49 15.15
N GLU A 392 -10.34 0.64 14.72
CA GLU A 392 -10.85 1.64 15.67
C GLU A 392 -12.20 1.28 16.28
N ALA A 393 -12.71 0.08 15.98
CA ALA A 393 -14.09 -0.29 16.28
C ALA A 393 -14.19 -1.54 17.15
N ASN A 394 -13.19 -2.44 17.13
CA ASN A 394 -13.38 -3.79 17.64
C ASN A 394 -12.30 -4.24 18.63
N ASP A 395 -12.74 -4.94 19.68
CA ASP A 395 -11.85 -5.66 20.60
C ASP A 395 -11.73 -7.08 20.06
N LEU A 396 -10.54 -7.42 19.58
CA LEU A 396 -10.27 -8.64 18.85
C LEU A 396 -9.69 -9.76 19.72
N PHE A 397 -9.34 -9.47 20.99
CA PHE A 397 -8.68 -10.46 21.83
C PHE A 397 -9.53 -11.72 22.08
N PRO A 398 -10.83 -11.61 22.44
CA PRO A 398 -11.64 -12.81 22.67
C PRO A 398 -11.76 -13.71 21.44
N ILE A 399 -11.87 -13.12 20.25
CA ILE A 399 -12.03 -13.88 19.01
C ILE A 399 -10.70 -14.47 18.53
N SER A 400 -9.61 -13.71 18.68
CA SER A 400 -8.23 -14.15 18.40
C SER A 400 -7.86 -15.39 19.20
N GLU A 401 -8.12 -15.36 20.51
CA GLU A 401 -7.77 -16.47 21.40
C GLU A 401 -8.66 -17.69 21.17
N SER A 402 -9.98 -17.50 21.05
CA SER A 402 -10.93 -18.61 20.87
C SER A 402 -10.79 -19.31 19.52
N LEU A 403 -10.48 -18.58 18.44
CA LEU A 403 -10.32 -19.14 17.09
C LEU A 403 -8.86 -19.40 16.71
N ASN A 404 -7.92 -19.09 17.59
CA ASN A 404 -6.48 -19.17 17.33
C ASN A 404 -6.07 -18.40 16.04
N ILE A 405 -6.60 -17.19 15.90
CA ILE A 405 -6.33 -16.27 14.79
C ILE A 405 -5.41 -15.15 15.31
N PRO A 406 -4.13 -15.09 14.89
CA PRO A 406 -3.23 -14.05 15.36
C PRO A 406 -3.70 -12.63 15.03
N ILE A 407 -3.35 -11.67 15.89
CA ILE A 407 -3.57 -10.24 15.67
C ILE A 407 -2.27 -9.60 15.17
N ILE A 408 -2.37 -8.79 14.12
CA ILE A 408 -1.40 -7.80 13.71
C ILE A 408 -1.66 -6.58 14.58
N PHE A 409 -0.69 -6.23 15.42
CA PHE A 409 -0.75 -4.96 16.15
C PHE A 409 -0.34 -3.83 15.20
N ASP A 410 -1.27 -2.95 14.88
CA ASP A 410 -1.05 -1.70 14.18
C ASP A 410 -1.01 -0.56 15.20
N TYR A 411 0.17 0.07 15.32
CA TYR A 411 0.42 1.16 16.25
C TYR A 411 -0.34 2.43 15.92
N HIS A 412 -0.63 2.66 14.63
CA HIS A 412 -1.36 3.85 14.20
C HIS A 412 -2.84 3.74 14.57
N HIS A 413 -3.44 2.59 14.30
CA HIS A 413 -4.82 2.31 14.71
C HIS A 413 -4.98 2.42 16.23
N ASP A 414 -4.07 1.80 17.00
CA ASP A 414 -4.09 1.92 18.46
C ASP A 414 -3.90 3.37 18.94
N ALA A 415 -3.03 4.16 18.31
CA ALA A 415 -2.87 5.58 18.68
C ALA A 415 -4.14 6.42 18.42
N LEU A 416 -4.98 6.04 17.45
CA LEU A 416 -6.23 6.74 17.12
C LEU A 416 -7.41 6.28 17.98
N ASN A 417 -7.43 5.01 18.35
CA ASN A 417 -8.41 4.42 19.24
C ASN A 417 -7.71 3.45 20.21
N PRO A 418 -7.14 3.98 21.31
CA PRO A 418 -6.33 3.20 22.23
C PRO A 418 -7.06 1.98 22.76
N SER A 419 -6.37 0.86 22.73
CA SER A 419 -6.81 -0.35 23.41
C SER A 419 -6.92 -0.12 24.91
N SER A 420 -7.69 -0.98 25.59
CA SER A 420 -7.90 -0.89 27.05
C SER A 420 -6.63 -1.07 27.89
N SER A 421 -5.59 -1.67 27.31
CA SER A 421 -4.31 -1.97 27.94
C SER A 421 -3.17 -1.44 27.07
N PRO A 422 -2.03 -1.07 27.66
CA PRO A 422 -0.91 -0.53 26.91
C PRO A 422 -0.26 -1.58 25.98
N PRO A 423 0.43 -1.14 24.90
CA PRO A 423 1.12 -2.06 23.99
C PRO A 423 2.11 -3.02 24.68
N SER A 424 2.77 -2.56 25.75
CA SER A 424 3.69 -3.35 26.57
C SER A 424 3.06 -4.61 27.19
N GLU A 425 1.75 -4.60 27.45
CA GLU A 425 0.99 -5.75 27.95
C GLU A 425 0.35 -6.54 26.81
N LEU A 426 -0.15 -5.84 25.79
CA LEU A 426 -0.89 -6.46 24.68
C LEU A 426 0.00 -7.25 23.74
N ILE A 427 1.17 -6.72 23.37
CA ILE A 427 2.07 -7.35 22.41
C ILE A 427 2.54 -8.74 22.89
N PRO A 428 2.96 -8.93 24.16
CA PRO A 428 3.26 -10.27 24.69
C PRO A 428 2.07 -11.24 24.61
N ARG A 429 0.84 -10.77 24.88
CA ARG A 429 -0.38 -11.59 24.78
C ARG A 429 -0.67 -11.99 23.33
N ILE A 430 -0.58 -11.03 22.40
CA ILE A 430 -0.71 -11.27 20.95
C ILE A 430 0.32 -12.31 20.49
N LYS A 431 1.58 -12.15 20.92
CA LYS A 431 2.69 -13.05 20.57
C LYS A 431 2.39 -14.51 20.91
N GLN A 432 1.71 -14.79 22.02
CA GLN A 432 1.35 -16.17 22.39
C GLN A 432 0.51 -16.87 21.30
N VAL A 433 -0.38 -16.14 20.62
CA VAL A 433 -1.21 -16.70 19.53
C VAL A 433 -0.36 -16.98 18.29
N TRP A 434 0.58 -16.08 17.95
CA TRP A 434 1.56 -16.30 16.89
C TRP A 434 2.43 -17.53 17.15
N ASP A 435 2.92 -17.68 18.39
CA ASP A 435 3.76 -18.80 18.80
C ASP A 435 3.00 -20.13 18.75
N ARG A 436 1.72 -20.16 19.18
CA ARG A 436 0.86 -21.35 19.02
C ARG A 436 0.68 -21.77 17.56
N ARG A 437 0.68 -20.81 16.64
CA ARG A 437 0.58 -21.05 15.19
C ARG A 437 1.92 -21.41 14.55
N GLY A 438 3.04 -21.28 15.27
CA GLY A 438 4.38 -21.59 14.77
C GLY A 438 4.82 -20.68 13.61
N ILE A 439 4.31 -19.46 13.55
CA ILE A 439 4.62 -18.48 12.50
C ILE A 439 5.19 -17.20 13.11
N ARG A 440 6.03 -16.50 12.36
CA ARG A 440 6.72 -15.31 12.85
C ARG A 440 5.75 -14.15 13.03
N MET A 441 5.82 -13.47 14.18
CA MET A 441 4.96 -12.32 14.46
C MET A 441 5.17 -11.19 13.44
N LYS A 442 4.07 -10.52 13.09
CA LYS A 442 4.03 -9.37 12.21
C LYS A 442 3.29 -8.23 12.91
N GLN A 443 3.77 -7.00 12.70
CA GLN A 443 3.14 -5.76 13.18
C GLN A 443 3.10 -4.73 12.05
N HIS A 444 2.29 -3.69 12.20
CA HIS A 444 2.17 -2.58 11.25
C HIS A 444 2.55 -1.25 11.93
N LEU A 445 3.27 -0.40 11.21
CA LEU A 445 3.62 0.94 11.64
C LEU A 445 3.18 1.96 10.60
N SER A 446 2.44 2.96 11.06
CA SER A 446 2.13 4.18 10.32
C SER A 446 2.16 5.38 11.26
N GLU A 447 2.11 6.58 10.69
CA GLU A 447 2.00 7.84 11.41
C GLU A 447 0.92 8.70 10.75
N PRO A 448 0.20 9.55 11.51
CA PRO A 448 -0.70 10.52 10.92
C PRO A 448 0.10 11.52 10.08
N ARG A 449 -0.55 12.13 9.08
CA ARG A 449 0.08 13.21 8.33
C ARG A 449 0.50 14.36 9.25
N PRO A 450 1.65 15.01 8.97
CA PRO A 450 2.00 16.27 9.61
C PRO A 450 0.87 17.29 9.48
N GLY A 451 0.49 17.92 10.60
CA GLY A 451 -0.60 18.90 10.66
C GLY A 451 -2.02 18.33 10.64
N ALA A 452 -2.20 17.01 10.78
CA ALA A 452 -3.54 16.42 10.91
C ALA A 452 -4.14 16.68 12.30
N GLU A 453 -5.30 17.33 12.36
CA GLU A 453 -5.96 17.69 13.62
C GLU A 453 -7.17 16.78 13.89
N SER A 454 -8.06 16.64 12.91
CA SER A 454 -9.26 15.81 13.03
C SER A 454 -8.94 14.31 12.99
N LEU A 455 -9.80 13.49 13.62
CA LEU A 455 -9.64 12.03 13.60
C LEU A 455 -9.59 11.48 12.16
N MET A 456 -10.42 12.02 11.26
CA MET A 456 -10.44 11.62 9.86
C MET A 456 -9.12 11.95 9.14
N GLU A 457 -8.53 13.11 9.41
CA GLU A 457 -7.24 13.46 8.82
C GLU A 457 -6.10 12.64 9.40
N LYS A 458 -6.17 12.33 10.69
CA LYS A 458 -5.17 11.52 11.39
C LYS A 458 -5.14 10.08 10.88
N ARG A 459 -6.28 9.50 10.48
CA ARG A 459 -6.35 8.18 9.79
C ARG A 459 -5.54 8.11 8.49
N ALA A 460 -5.26 9.25 7.85
CA ALA A 460 -4.50 9.25 6.62
C ALA A 460 -3.00 9.13 6.92
N HIS A 461 -2.39 8.06 6.39
CA HIS A 461 -0.98 7.78 6.60
C HIS A 461 -0.07 8.88 6.05
N ALA A 462 1.01 9.17 6.78
CA ALA A 462 2.11 10.02 6.36
C ALA A 462 2.86 9.44 5.15
N ASP A 463 3.69 10.27 4.53
CA ASP A 463 4.56 9.81 3.44
C ASP A 463 5.65 8.89 3.99
N ARG A 464 6.24 9.22 5.13
CA ARG A 464 7.28 8.42 5.81
C ARG A 464 7.07 8.46 7.32
N CYS A 465 7.30 7.33 7.98
CA CYS A 465 7.41 7.28 9.44
C CYS A 465 8.78 7.79 9.86
N LYS A 466 8.87 8.37 11.06
CA LYS A 466 10.08 8.99 11.60
C LYS A 466 10.62 8.27 12.83
N GLU A 467 9.78 7.49 13.51
CA GLU A 467 10.17 6.83 14.76
C GLU A 467 9.72 5.37 14.79
N LEU A 468 10.55 4.53 15.42
CA LEU A 468 10.13 3.19 15.82
C LEU A 468 9.41 3.28 17.18
N PRO A 469 8.31 2.55 17.39
CA PRO A 469 7.61 2.52 18.67
C PRO A 469 8.50 2.07 19.83
N ALA A 470 8.28 2.63 21.03
CA ALA A 470 9.03 2.26 22.22
C ALA A 470 8.85 0.79 22.62
N ASP A 471 7.61 0.28 22.53
CA ASP A 471 7.25 -1.11 22.85
C ASP A 471 7.44 -2.07 21.66
N LEU A 472 8.19 -1.67 20.62
CA LEU A 472 8.49 -2.52 19.48
C LEU A 472 9.42 -3.68 19.92
N PRO A 473 9.03 -4.95 19.72
CA PRO A 473 9.90 -6.07 20.02
C PRO A 473 11.17 -6.04 19.16
N ASP A 474 12.30 -6.43 19.73
CA ASP A 474 13.59 -6.43 19.04
C ASP A 474 13.58 -7.25 17.75
N ASP A 475 12.91 -8.40 17.73
CA ASP A 475 12.89 -9.32 16.59
C ASP A 475 11.46 -9.61 16.10
N VAL A 476 10.91 -8.68 15.30
CA VAL A 476 9.59 -8.82 14.67
C VAL A 476 9.65 -8.38 13.19
N ASP A 477 8.70 -8.83 12.38
CA ASP A 477 8.51 -8.25 11.04
C ASP A 477 7.57 -7.06 11.09
N LEU A 478 8.10 -5.87 10.80
CA LEU A 478 7.37 -4.61 10.86
C LEU A 478 7.07 -4.09 9.46
N MET A 479 5.79 -4.03 9.11
CA MET A 479 5.33 -3.49 7.84
C MET A 479 5.13 -1.98 7.97
N ILE A 480 5.85 -1.21 7.16
CA ILE A 480 5.72 0.25 7.11
C ILE A 480 4.61 0.62 6.13
N GLU A 481 3.50 1.11 6.68
CA GLU A 481 2.24 1.43 5.99
C GLU A 481 2.25 2.85 5.38
N ALA A 482 3.38 3.36 4.90
CA ALA A 482 3.49 4.75 4.45
C ALA A 482 3.18 4.95 2.94
N LYS A 483 2.97 6.21 2.50
CA LYS A 483 2.69 6.50 1.07
C LYS A 483 3.91 6.39 0.17
N ASP A 484 5.09 6.71 0.70
CA ASP A 484 6.36 6.76 -0.03
C ASP A 484 7.07 5.39 -0.10
N LYS A 485 6.42 4.34 0.43
CA LYS A 485 6.77 2.91 0.28
C LYS A 485 8.20 2.60 0.71
N GLU A 486 9.05 2.13 -0.20
CA GLU A 486 10.44 1.78 0.11
C GLU A 486 11.24 2.98 0.65
N GLN A 487 10.86 4.21 0.30
CA GLN A 487 11.52 5.41 0.84
C GLN A 487 11.30 5.57 2.34
N ALA A 488 10.15 5.13 2.87
CA ALA A 488 9.89 5.13 4.30
C ALA A 488 10.73 4.07 5.04
N VAL A 489 10.99 2.92 4.41
CA VAL A 489 11.91 1.91 4.94
C VAL A 489 13.34 2.45 4.97
N PHE A 490 13.79 3.08 3.87
CA PHE A 490 15.11 3.71 3.79
C PHE A 490 15.28 4.84 4.80
N GLU A 491 14.24 5.61 5.07
CA GLU A 491 14.27 6.64 6.11
C GLU A 491 14.62 6.03 7.47
N LEU A 492 13.93 4.95 7.87
CA LEU A 492 14.19 4.27 9.14
C LEU A 492 15.55 3.57 9.17
N TYR A 493 15.99 2.96 8.05
CA TYR A 493 17.36 2.43 7.93
C TYR A 493 18.41 3.51 8.18
N ARG A 494 18.22 4.71 7.63
CA ARG A 494 19.12 5.85 7.82
C ARG A 494 19.02 6.43 9.23
N ILE A 495 17.83 6.56 9.82
CA ILE A 495 17.67 7.12 11.17
C ILE A 495 18.36 6.19 12.19
N TYR A 496 18.10 4.89 12.11
CA TYR A 496 18.52 3.93 13.12
C TYR A 496 19.78 3.13 12.79
N GLY A 497 20.35 3.31 11.59
CA GLY A 497 21.55 2.58 11.15
C GLY A 497 21.33 1.08 11.00
N LEU A 498 20.14 0.68 10.55
CA LEU A 498 19.75 -0.73 10.46
C LEU A 498 20.39 -1.45 9.28
N GLU A 499 20.50 -0.76 8.13
CA GLU A 499 21.09 -1.28 6.90
C GLU A 499 21.71 -0.12 6.10
N ASP A 500 22.66 -0.44 5.22
CA ASP A 500 23.22 0.52 4.27
C ASP A 500 22.21 0.83 3.16
N VAL A 501 22.04 2.13 2.85
CA VAL A 501 21.13 2.57 1.80
C VAL A 501 21.90 3.08 0.59
N ILE A 502 21.56 2.54 -0.58
CA ILE A 502 22.11 2.98 -1.86
C ILE A 502 21.60 4.39 -2.17
N HIS A 503 22.51 5.37 -2.19
CA HIS A 503 22.16 6.79 -2.34
C HIS A 503 21.37 7.09 -3.62
N ASP A 504 21.68 6.42 -4.74
CA ASP A 504 20.96 6.57 -6.02
C ASP A 504 19.46 6.21 -5.94
N ASN A 505 19.07 5.42 -4.94
CA ASN A 505 17.70 5.01 -4.71
C ASN A 505 16.94 6.00 -3.80
N LEU A 506 17.61 6.96 -3.18
CA LEU A 506 16.97 7.94 -2.31
C LEU A 506 16.23 9.01 -3.11
N ARG A 507 15.05 9.40 -2.60
CA ARG A 507 14.25 10.53 -3.06
C ARG A 507 14.03 11.46 -1.88
N PRO A 508 14.05 12.79 -2.07
CA PRO A 508 13.70 13.72 -1.00
C PRO A 508 12.23 13.53 -0.65
N ALA A 509 11.88 13.72 0.63
CA ALA A 509 10.48 13.80 1.04
C ALA A 509 9.80 14.99 0.34
N ASP A 510 8.48 14.91 0.13
CA ASP A 510 7.73 16.06 -0.37
C ASP A 510 7.87 17.22 0.63
N PRO A 511 8.40 18.40 0.23
CA PRO A 511 8.53 19.53 1.15
C PRO A 511 7.16 20.07 1.60
N ASN A 512 6.09 19.80 0.86
CA ASN A 512 4.73 20.22 1.17
C ASN A 512 3.78 19.02 1.08
N PRO A 513 3.81 18.08 2.04
CA PRO A 513 2.93 16.92 2.03
C PRO A 513 1.47 17.39 2.04
N GLY A 514 0.75 17.14 0.96
CA GLY A 514 -0.60 17.68 0.79
C GLY A 514 -1.60 17.11 1.80
N MET A 515 -2.47 17.98 2.34
CA MET A 515 -3.64 17.57 3.14
C MET A 515 -4.74 16.90 2.30
N HIS A 516 -4.66 16.99 0.97
CA HIS A 516 -5.58 16.31 0.07
C HIS A 516 -4.95 15.04 -0.50
N THR A 517 -5.66 13.93 -0.41
CA THR A 517 -5.36 12.80 -1.29
C THR A 517 -5.56 13.30 -2.72
N LYS A 518 -4.59 13.08 -3.61
CA LYS A 518 -4.82 13.19 -5.07
C LYS A 518 -5.72 12.03 -5.49
N GLY A 519 -6.92 11.95 -4.92
CA GLY A 519 -7.98 11.08 -5.36
C GLY A 519 -8.24 11.35 -6.83
N ARG A 520 -8.74 10.33 -7.52
CA ARG A 520 -9.09 10.43 -8.94
C ARG A 520 -10.09 11.57 -9.11
N LYS A 521 -9.65 12.75 -9.55
CA LYS A 521 -10.55 13.84 -9.93
C LYS A 521 -11.44 13.33 -11.06
N SER A 522 -12.69 13.03 -10.76
CA SER A 522 -13.67 12.65 -11.77
C SER A 522 -14.07 13.90 -12.55
N ASN A 523 -13.43 14.16 -13.68
CA ASN A 523 -13.91 15.15 -14.65
C ASN A 523 -15.12 14.62 -15.47
N LEU A 524 -15.89 13.68 -14.93
CA LEU A 524 -17.09 13.17 -15.59
C LEU A 524 -18.28 14.06 -15.22
N LYS A 525 -18.80 14.80 -16.21
CA LYS A 525 -20.18 15.28 -16.18
C LYS A 525 -21.09 14.06 -15.95
N ARG A 526 -21.94 14.12 -14.91
CA ARG A 526 -23.00 13.15 -14.62
C ARG A 526 -23.76 12.86 -15.93
N LYS A 527 -23.60 11.65 -16.46
CA LYS A 527 -24.45 11.12 -17.52
C LYS A 527 -25.01 9.82 -16.99
N THR A 528 -26.26 9.86 -16.57
CA THR A 528 -27.04 8.69 -16.20
C THR A 528 -27.25 7.85 -17.45
N LYS A 529 -26.80 6.61 -17.44
CA LYS A 529 -27.17 5.62 -18.45
C LYS A 529 -27.79 4.46 -17.70
N ALA A 530 -29.05 4.15 -18.01
CA ALA A 530 -29.72 2.99 -17.46
C ALA A 530 -28.97 1.73 -17.86
N THR A 531 -28.60 0.91 -16.89
CA THR A 531 -28.17 -0.47 -17.12
C THR A 531 -29.44 -1.29 -17.20
N GLY A 532 -29.65 -2.04 -18.28
CA GLY A 532 -30.83 -2.90 -18.45
C GLY A 532 -30.85 -4.11 -17.52
N GLU A 533 -30.21 -4.03 -16.36
CA GLU A 533 -30.21 -5.05 -15.31
C GLU A 533 -31.24 -4.65 -14.24
N THR A 534 -32.01 -5.63 -13.76
CA THR A 534 -32.98 -5.46 -12.69
C THR A 534 -32.45 -6.06 -11.39
N ASP A 535 -32.78 -5.48 -10.24
CA ASP A 535 -32.45 -6.06 -8.95
C ASP A 535 -33.33 -7.27 -8.61
N SER A 536 -33.12 -7.88 -7.44
CA SER A 536 -33.88 -9.05 -6.97
C SER A 536 -35.37 -8.79 -6.70
N VAL A 537 -35.84 -7.55 -6.86
CA VAL A 537 -37.24 -7.12 -6.71
C VAL A 537 -37.84 -6.70 -8.06
N GLY A 538 -37.04 -6.64 -9.13
CA GLY A 538 -37.48 -6.32 -10.48
C GLY A 538 -37.27 -4.86 -10.90
N ASP A 539 -36.63 -4.03 -10.08
CA ASP A 539 -36.40 -2.62 -10.38
C ASP A 539 -35.13 -2.40 -11.21
N GLN A 540 -35.19 -1.50 -12.19
CA GLN A 540 -34.05 -1.18 -13.07
C GLN A 540 -32.92 -0.53 -12.28
N ILE A 541 -31.74 -1.17 -12.28
CA ILE A 541 -30.54 -0.65 -11.63
C ILE A 541 -30.09 0.59 -12.41
N GLN A 542 -30.13 1.76 -11.76
CA GLN A 542 -29.50 2.98 -12.26
C GLN A 542 -28.10 3.09 -11.67
N LEU A 543 -27.10 3.35 -12.52
CA LEU A 543 -25.72 3.61 -12.11
C LEU A 543 -25.58 5.02 -11.50
N ILE A 544 -26.21 5.23 -10.36
CA ILE A 544 -25.90 6.24 -9.37
C ILE A 544 -26.17 5.54 -8.04
N ASP A 545 -25.11 5.33 -7.25
CA ASP A 545 -25.08 4.93 -5.82
C ASP A 545 -23.92 3.97 -5.50
N LEU A 546 -22.71 4.44 -5.81
CA LEU A 546 -21.55 4.21 -4.97
C LEU A 546 -21.05 5.59 -4.51
N GLU A 547 -21.92 6.30 -3.80
CA GLU A 547 -21.53 7.45 -2.97
C GLU A 547 -20.94 6.85 -1.68
N LYS A 548 -19.64 7.03 -1.44
CA LYS A 548 -19.17 8.04 -0.49
C LYS A 548 -19.99 8.05 0.81
N GLU A 549 -19.83 7.02 1.63
CA GLU A 549 -20.12 7.14 3.05
C GLU A 549 -18.89 6.76 3.88
N GLY A 550 -18.22 7.82 4.29
CA GLY A 550 -17.21 7.89 5.35
C GLY A 550 -17.20 9.31 5.89
N ASN A 551 -18.37 9.96 5.95
CA ASN A 551 -18.56 11.30 6.47
C ASN A 551 -19.60 11.21 7.59
N SER A 552 -19.14 10.79 8.77
CA SER A 552 -19.91 10.89 10.01
C SER A 552 -19.75 12.30 10.57
N GLU A 553 -20.66 13.20 10.21
CA GLU A 553 -20.99 14.35 11.04
C GLU A 553 -22.32 14.06 11.75
N GLN A 554 -22.36 14.47 13.00
CA GLN A 554 -23.36 14.25 14.03
C GLN A 554 -24.76 14.69 13.61
N VAL A 555 -25.79 13.98 14.09
CA VAL A 555 -26.94 14.63 14.74
C VAL A 555 -27.32 13.81 15.97
N MET A 556 -27.01 14.39 17.15
CA MET A 556 -27.83 14.22 18.34
C MET A 556 -29.11 15.02 18.13
N THR A 557 -30.23 14.48 18.62
CA THR A 557 -31.66 14.83 18.42
C THR A 557 -32.33 14.27 17.18
#